data_AF-A0A5N5TM88-F1
#
_entry.id   AF-A0A5N5TM88-F1
#
_cell.length_a   1.000
_cell.length_b   1.000
_cell.length_c   1.000
_cell.angle_alpha   90.00
_cell.angle_beta   90.00
_cell.angle_gamma   90.00
#
_symmetry.space_group_name_H-M   'P 1'
#
loop_
_entity.id
_entity.type
_entity.pdbx_description
1 polymer ?
#
loop_
_entity_poly.entity_id
_entity_poly.type
_entity_poly.pdbx_seq_one_letter_code
_entity_poly.pdbx_strand_id
1 'polypeptide(L)'
;MLLYEALQTVIRHDGLSKEQKKEFIEKTFAIIGSQNLSFEEVSPGFDFCLHTALDNYSNKLVLPSLYMYTALANKYPDYLKRYLTIGTITEALEEDDVSKLKIVLMWLKEGLQVLCYRDPDYVLNCLMLSNILERKFLDNGKNSSVLSQISELYLLCPSLLPVQSMRLKFTLEIMHCVASFPTPTKPEETS
;
A
#
# COMPACT_ATOMS: atom_id res chain seq x y z
N MET A 1 -23.73 3.00 -0.04
CA MET A 1 -24.10 1.91 -1.00
C MET A 1 -23.72 2.25 -2.45
N LEU A 2 -23.97 3.48 -2.92
CA LEU A 2 -23.68 3.92 -4.29
C LEU A 2 -22.19 3.83 -4.71
N LEU A 3 -21.25 4.15 -3.82
CA LEU A 3 -19.82 4.05 -4.11
C LEU A 3 -19.42 2.59 -4.35
N TYR A 4 -19.82 1.67 -3.48
CA TYR A 4 -19.53 0.23 -3.61
C TYR A 4 -20.10 -0.38 -4.89
N GLU A 5 -21.32 0.00 -5.30
CA GLU A 5 -21.92 -0.46 -6.57
C GLU A 5 -21.22 0.13 -7.80
N ALA A 6 -20.88 1.43 -7.76
CA ALA A 6 -20.07 2.06 -8.80
C ALA A 6 -18.71 1.37 -8.93
N LEU A 7 -18.10 1.03 -7.80
CA LEU A 7 -16.84 0.29 -7.70
C LEU A 7 -16.95 -1.13 -8.25
N GLN A 8 -17.94 -1.93 -7.85
CA GLN A 8 -18.16 -3.28 -8.41
C GLN A 8 -18.40 -3.28 -9.93
N THR A 9 -18.99 -2.21 -10.47
CA THR A 9 -19.19 -2.04 -11.92
C THR A 9 -17.86 -1.85 -12.67
N VAL A 10 -16.82 -1.31 -12.02
CA VAL A 10 -15.47 -1.12 -12.59
C VAL A 10 -14.77 -2.44 -12.92
N ILE A 11 -14.93 -3.47 -12.07
CA ILE A 11 -14.19 -4.74 -12.21
C ILE A 11 -14.89 -5.70 -13.15
N ARG A 12 -16.24 -5.68 -13.19
CA ARG A 12 -17.02 -6.68 -13.92
C ARG A 12 -17.04 -6.49 -15.45
N HIS A 13 -16.42 -5.44 -15.99
CA HIS A 13 -16.47 -5.14 -17.42
C HIS A 13 -15.08 -5.08 -18.07
N ASP A 14 -14.58 -6.26 -18.46
CA ASP A 14 -13.42 -6.42 -19.34
C ASP A 14 -13.60 -5.84 -20.75
N GLY A 15 -14.80 -5.37 -21.12
CA GLY A 15 -15.16 -4.86 -22.45
C GLY A 15 -15.10 -3.35 -22.69
N LEU A 16 -14.70 -2.53 -21.71
CA LEU A 16 -14.69 -1.07 -21.86
C LEU A 16 -13.46 -0.53 -22.62
N SER A 17 -13.67 0.50 -23.46
CA SER A 17 -12.58 1.22 -24.13
C SER A 17 -11.72 2.02 -23.13
N LYS A 18 -10.53 2.46 -23.55
CA LYS A 18 -9.62 3.26 -22.70
C LYS A 18 -10.27 4.57 -22.23
N GLU A 19 -11.01 5.22 -23.12
CA GLU A 19 -11.74 6.47 -22.84
C GLU A 19 -12.87 6.25 -21.82
N GLN A 20 -13.61 5.15 -21.92
CA GLN A 20 -14.68 4.82 -20.98
C GLN A 20 -14.14 4.51 -19.59
N LYS A 21 -13.02 3.78 -19.50
CA LYS A 21 -12.33 3.52 -18.22
C LYS A 21 -11.85 4.83 -17.58
N LYS A 22 -11.33 5.77 -18.39
CA LYS A 22 -10.87 7.08 -17.94
C LYS A 22 -12.02 7.95 -17.43
N GLU A 23 -13.09 8.10 -18.21
CA GLU A 23 -14.28 8.88 -17.83
C GLU A 23 -14.95 8.30 -16.56
N PHE A 24 -14.90 6.98 -16.39
CA PHE A 24 -15.46 6.32 -15.22
C PHE A 24 -14.61 6.58 -13.97
N ILE A 25 -13.28 6.45 -14.06
CA ILE A 25 -12.37 6.86 -12.98
C ILE A 25 -12.63 8.33 -12.63
N GLU A 26 -12.72 9.22 -13.60
CA GLU A 26 -13.01 10.64 -13.38
C GLU A 26 -14.38 10.86 -12.69
N LYS A 27 -15.42 10.10 -13.04
CA LYS A 27 -16.74 10.13 -12.37
C LYS A 27 -16.69 9.58 -10.94
N THR A 28 -15.98 8.48 -10.70
CA THR A 28 -15.80 7.93 -9.34
C THR A 28 -15.04 8.93 -8.47
N PHE A 29 -13.99 9.55 -8.99
CA PHE A 29 -13.26 10.62 -8.32
C PHE A 29 -14.11 11.88 -8.12
N ALA A 30 -15.03 12.21 -9.04
CA ALA A 30 -15.98 13.31 -8.88
C ALA A 30 -17.03 13.02 -7.80
N ILE A 31 -17.54 11.80 -7.69
CA ILE A 31 -18.42 11.36 -6.59
C ILE A 31 -17.66 11.43 -5.27
N ILE A 32 -16.43 10.89 -5.26
CA ILE A 32 -15.54 11.03 -4.12
C ILE A 32 -15.41 12.50 -3.78
N GLY A 33 -15.07 13.41 -4.69
CA GLY A 33 -14.83 14.83 -4.41
C GLY A 33 -16.06 15.67 -4.02
N SER A 34 -17.27 15.31 -4.46
CA SER A 34 -18.45 16.20 -4.38
C SER A 34 -19.42 15.92 -3.23
N GLN A 35 -19.42 14.72 -2.64
CA GLN A 35 -20.41 14.33 -1.63
C GLN A 35 -19.80 14.25 -0.22
N ASN A 36 -20.55 14.64 0.81
CA ASN A 36 -20.21 14.36 2.21
C ASN A 36 -20.78 12.98 2.58
N LEU A 37 -20.00 11.93 2.33
CA LEU A 37 -20.38 10.55 2.64
C LEU A 37 -20.12 10.21 4.11
N SER A 38 -20.91 9.29 4.67
CA SER A 38 -20.66 8.77 6.02
C SER A 38 -19.49 7.78 6.04
N PHE A 39 -18.98 7.45 7.24
CA PHE A 39 -17.92 6.44 7.38
C PHE A 39 -18.36 5.08 6.80
N GLU A 40 -19.59 4.67 7.05
CA GLU A 40 -20.19 3.41 6.61
C GLU A 40 -20.30 3.32 5.08
N GLU A 41 -20.32 4.45 4.40
CA GLU A 41 -20.34 4.52 2.93
C GLU A 41 -18.95 4.50 2.31
N VAL A 42 -17.94 5.00 3.04
CA VAL A 42 -16.56 5.13 2.57
C VAL A 42 -15.72 3.92 2.94
N SER A 43 -15.89 3.34 4.14
CA SER A 43 -15.06 2.23 4.62
C SER A 43 -15.07 1.01 3.69
N PRO A 44 -16.20 0.59 3.10
CA PRO A 44 -16.20 -0.52 2.13
C PRO A 44 -15.42 -0.18 0.85
N GLY A 45 -15.26 1.11 0.54
CA GLY A 45 -14.45 1.57 -0.58
C GLY A 45 -12.96 1.34 -0.34
N PHE A 46 -12.48 1.45 0.90
CA PHE A 46 -11.09 1.12 1.23
C PHE A 46 -10.82 -0.38 1.06
N ASP A 47 -11.69 -1.23 1.60
CA ASP A 47 -11.61 -2.69 1.45
C ASP A 47 -11.67 -3.11 -0.01
N PHE A 48 -12.62 -2.52 -0.76
CA PHE A 48 -12.76 -2.78 -2.17
C PHE A 48 -11.45 -2.51 -2.92
N CYS A 49 -10.78 -1.39 -2.67
CA CYS A 49 -9.52 -1.06 -3.35
C CYS A 49 -8.43 -2.10 -3.06
N LEU A 50 -8.27 -2.52 -1.80
CA LEU A 50 -7.28 -3.51 -1.41
C LEU A 50 -7.59 -4.87 -2.05
N HIS A 51 -8.80 -5.40 -1.89
CA HIS A 51 -9.19 -6.70 -2.44
C HIS A 51 -9.10 -6.73 -3.96
N THR A 52 -9.52 -5.64 -4.64
CA THR A 52 -9.39 -5.54 -6.10
C THR A 52 -7.94 -5.64 -6.55
N ALA A 53 -7.04 -4.95 -5.86
CA ALA A 53 -5.61 -4.98 -6.17
C ALA A 53 -5.04 -6.39 -5.93
N LEU A 54 -5.42 -7.06 -4.84
CA LEU A 54 -4.96 -8.40 -4.50
C LEU A 54 -5.51 -9.48 -5.45
N ASP A 55 -6.79 -9.42 -5.81
CA ASP A 55 -7.42 -10.38 -6.73
C ASP A 55 -6.89 -10.23 -8.17
N ASN A 56 -6.41 -9.03 -8.50
CA ASN A 56 -5.89 -8.69 -9.82
C ASN A 56 -4.38 -8.40 -9.81
N TYR A 57 -3.64 -9.02 -8.90
CA TYR A 57 -2.21 -8.75 -8.68
C TYR A 57 -1.31 -8.96 -9.93
N SER A 58 -1.77 -9.78 -10.88
CA SER A 58 -1.10 -10.04 -12.17
C SER A 58 -1.56 -9.12 -13.31
N ASN A 59 -2.56 -8.28 -13.06
CA ASN A 59 -3.24 -7.46 -14.06
C ASN A 59 -3.00 -5.96 -13.85
N LYS A 60 -3.44 -5.16 -14.83
CA LYS A 60 -3.29 -3.69 -14.83
C LYS A 60 -4.18 -2.94 -13.82
N LEU A 61 -4.91 -3.65 -12.96
CA LEU A 61 -5.87 -3.06 -12.03
C LEU A 61 -5.27 -2.70 -10.66
N VAL A 62 -4.05 -3.15 -10.34
CA VAL A 62 -3.35 -2.80 -9.10
C VAL A 62 -3.20 -1.29 -8.94
N LEU A 63 -2.59 -0.62 -9.92
CA LEU A 63 -2.32 0.83 -9.86
C LEU A 63 -3.61 1.67 -9.79
N PRO A 64 -4.63 1.46 -10.64
CA PRO A 64 -5.91 2.16 -10.51
C PRO A 64 -6.56 2.00 -9.13
N SER A 65 -6.49 0.80 -8.56
CA SER A 65 -7.07 0.52 -7.23
C SER A 65 -6.33 1.28 -6.13
N LEU A 66 -5.00 1.32 -6.18
CA LEU A 66 -4.18 2.10 -5.26
C LEU A 66 -4.43 3.61 -5.41
N TYR A 67 -4.51 4.14 -6.63
CA TYR A 67 -4.81 5.56 -6.84
C TYR A 67 -6.16 5.97 -6.25
N MET A 68 -7.16 5.11 -6.41
CA MET A 68 -8.49 5.35 -5.85
C MET A 68 -8.49 5.27 -4.33
N TYR A 69 -7.77 4.32 -3.75
CA TYR A 69 -7.53 4.24 -2.31
C TYR A 69 -6.89 5.54 -1.79
N THR A 70 -5.81 6.01 -2.42
CA THR A 70 -5.13 7.26 -2.05
C THR A 70 -6.06 8.47 -2.16
N ALA A 71 -6.96 8.49 -3.15
CA ALA A 71 -7.94 9.57 -3.29
C ALA A 71 -8.98 9.58 -2.16
N LEU A 72 -9.51 8.41 -1.81
CA LEU A 72 -10.42 8.25 -0.68
C LEU A 72 -9.73 8.65 0.64
N ALA A 73 -8.49 8.21 0.82
CA ALA A 73 -7.65 8.50 1.97
C ALA A 73 -7.45 10.02 2.14
N ASN A 74 -7.06 10.71 1.06
CA ASN A 74 -6.84 12.16 1.08
C ASN A 74 -8.13 12.95 1.35
N LYS A 75 -9.27 12.47 0.85
CA LYS A 75 -10.56 13.14 1.10
C LYS A 75 -11.07 12.91 2.51
N TYR A 76 -10.98 11.67 3.01
CA TYR A 76 -11.55 11.26 4.29
C TYR A 76 -10.46 10.73 5.25
N PRO A 77 -9.50 11.57 5.67
CA PRO A 77 -8.38 11.11 6.51
C PRO A 77 -8.84 10.60 7.88
N ASP A 78 -9.89 11.17 8.48
CA ASP A 78 -10.45 10.68 9.75
C ASP A 78 -11.08 9.29 9.61
N TYR A 79 -11.67 9.00 8.44
CA TYR A 79 -12.23 7.68 8.14
C TYR A 79 -11.11 6.68 7.87
N LEU A 80 -10.06 7.10 7.16
CA LEU A 80 -8.86 6.28 6.99
C LEU A 80 -8.24 5.92 8.34
N LYS A 81 -8.12 6.88 9.27
CA LYS A 81 -7.60 6.66 10.62
C LYS A 81 -8.41 5.62 11.40
N ARG A 82 -9.74 5.65 11.26
CA ARG A 82 -10.66 4.66 11.85
C ARG A 82 -10.58 3.30 11.17
N TYR A 83 -10.32 3.29 9.86
CA TYR A 83 -10.24 2.09 9.04
C TYR A 83 -8.92 1.33 9.22
N LEU A 84 -7.77 2.02 9.21
CA LEU A 84 -6.42 1.46 9.32
C LEU A 84 -6.08 1.04 10.75
N THR A 85 -6.91 0.21 11.38
CA THR A 85 -6.63 -0.30 12.71
C THR A 85 -5.41 -1.25 12.69
N ILE A 86 -4.80 -1.47 13.85
CA ILE A 86 -3.73 -2.48 14.00
C ILE A 86 -4.23 -3.85 13.51
N GLY A 87 -5.49 -4.21 13.78
CA GLY A 87 -6.08 -5.47 13.33
C GLY A 87 -6.10 -5.57 11.80
N THR A 88 -6.65 -4.57 11.13
CA THR A 88 -6.72 -4.50 9.65
C THR A 88 -5.33 -4.58 9.00
N ILE A 89 -4.36 -3.87 9.57
CA ILE A 89 -2.98 -3.89 9.04
C ILE A 89 -2.33 -5.25 9.28
N THR A 90 -2.54 -5.85 10.45
CA THR A 90 -1.97 -7.17 10.79
C THR A 90 -2.52 -8.24 9.84
N GLU A 91 -3.83 -8.29 9.67
CA GLU A 91 -4.51 -9.23 8.76
C GLU A 91 -4.01 -9.08 7.32
N ALA A 92 -3.89 -7.84 6.82
CA ALA A 92 -3.37 -7.61 5.48
C ALA A 92 -1.90 -8.07 5.35
N LEU A 93 -1.07 -7.81 6.37
CA LEU A 93 0.34 -8.19 6.37
C LEU A 93 0.57 -9.71 6.53
N GLU A 94 -0.43 -10.50 6.94
CA GLU A 94 -0.33 -11.96 7.00
C GLU A 94 -0.16 -12.61 5.62
N GLU A 95 -0.40 -11.88 4.53
CA GLU A 95 -0.21 -12.38 3.15
C GLU A 95 1.16 -13.05 2.93
N ASP A 96 1.11 -14.26 2.39
CA ASP A 96 2.26 -15.14 2.17
C ASP A 96 2.76 -15.08 0.72
N ASP A 97 1.88 -14.76 -0.24
CA ASP A 97 2.29 -14.57 -1.63
C ASP A 97 3.09 -13.27 -1.75
N VAL A 98 4.37 -13.40 -2.11
CA VAL A 98 5.31 -12.28 -2.30
C VAL A 98 4.75 -11.18 -3.22
N SER A 99 4.04 -11.55 -4.29
CA SER A 99 3.49 -10.58 -5.24
C SER A 99 2.37 -9.77 -4.61
N LYS A 100 1.51 -10.42 -3.82
CA LYS A 100 0.42 -9.77 -3.10
C LYS A 100 0.91 -9.00 -1.88
N LEU A 101 1.89 -9.51 -1.14
CA LEU A 101 2.51 -8.83 -0.01
C LEU A 101 3.10 -7.47 -0.45
N LYS A 102 3.70 -7.39 -1.63
CA LYS A 102 4.15 -6.10 -2.19
C LYS A 102 3.00 -5.11 -2.37
N ILE A 103 1.83 -5.58 -2.83
CA ILE A 103 0.63 -4.74 -2.98
C ILE A 103 0.14 -4.27 -1.62
N VAL A 104 0.12 -5.15 -0.61
CA VAL A 104 -0.21 -4.78 0.77
C VAL A 104 0.72 -3.70 1.29
N LEU A 105 2.04 -3.84 1.09
CA LEU A 105 3.02 -2.85 1.53
C LEU A 105 2.84 -1.51 0.82
N MET A 106 2.52 -1.52 -0.49
CA MET A 106 2.19 -0.29 -1.23
C MET A 106 0.91 0.36 -0.71
N TRP A 107 -0.16 -0.41 -0.50
CA TRP A 107 -1.41 0.08 0.10
C TRP A 107 -1.18 0.71 1.47
N LEU A 108 -0.42 0.03 2.33
CA LEU A 108 -0.09 0.52 3.67
C LEU A 108 0.71 1.82 3.60
N LYS A 109 1.68 1.90 2.68
CA LYS A 109 2.48 3.11 2.45
C LYS A 109 1.60 4.29 2.08
N GLU A 110 0.72 4.13 1.10
CA GLU A 110 -0.20 5.19 0.65
C GLU A 110 -1.08 5.69 1.80
N GLY A 111 -1.61 4.77 2.62
CA GLY A 111 -2.46 5.12 3.76
C GLY A 111 -1.69 5.84 4.86
N LEU A 112 -0.53 5.29 5.25
CA LEU A 112 0.34 5.92 6.23
C LEU A 112 0.87 7.26 5.73
N GLN A 113 1.07 7.48 4.44
CA GLN A 113 1.57 8.75 3.92
C GLN A 113 0.56 9.87 4.15
N VAL A 114 -0.74 9.58 3.96
CA VAL A 114 -1.80 10.54 4.27
C VAL A 114 -1.88 10.80 5.77
N LEU A 115 -1.78 9.76 6.60
CA LEU A 115 -1.87 9.90 8.06
C LEU A 115 -0.63 10.57 8.68
N CYS A 116 0.60 10.16 8.33
CA CYS A 116 1.86 10.78 8.77
C CYS A 116 1.89 12.29 8.38
N TYR A 117 1.29 12.70 7.26
CA TYR A 117 1.20 14.12 6.87
C TYR A 117 0.16 14.93 7.67
N ARG A 118 -0.98 14.33 8.02
CA ARG A 118 -2.12 15.01 8.66
C ARG A 118 -2.14 14.90 10.18
N ASP A 119 -1.66 13.79 10.71
CA ASP A 119 -1.66 13.41 12.13
C ASP A 119 -0.40 12.60 12.47
N PRO A 120 0.75 13.27 12.69
CA PRO A 120 2.02 12.62 13.01
C PRO A 120 1.96 11.73 14.27
N ASP A 121 1.05 12.03 15.20
CA ASP A 121 0.90 11.29 16.46
C ASP A 121 0.17 9.97 16.29
N TYR A 122 -0.58 9.78 15.20
CA TYR A 122 -1.22 8.51 14.88
C TYR A 122 -0.20 7.36 14.82
N VAL A 123 0.93 7.62 14.17
CA VAL A 123 1.95 6.61 13.89
C VAL A 123 2.76 6.25 15.14
N LEU A 124 2.86 7.16 16.11
CA LEU A 124 3.46 6.87 17.42
C LEU A 124 2.66 5.81 18.20
N ASN A 125 1.36 5.68 17.93
CA ASN A 125 0.50 4.66 18.55
C ASN A 125 0.56 3.29 17.86
N CYS A 126 1.20 3.20 16.69
CA CYS A 126 1.35 1.97 15.92
C CYS A 126 2.58 1.15 16.33
N LEU A 127 3.07 1.22 17.58
CA LEU A 127 4.24 0.45 18.03
C LEU A 127 4.12 -1.07 17.80
N MET A 128 2.90 -1.64 17.77
CA MET A 128 2.73 -3.05 17.42
C MET A 128 3.05 -3.36 15.95
N LEU A 129 2.92 -2.37 15.05
CA LEU A 129 3.27 -2.50 13.64
C LEU A 129 4.77 -2.70 13.44
N SER A 130 5.62 -2.11 14.30
CA SER A 130 7.08 -2.31 14.20
C SER A 130 7.46 -3.79 14.34
N ASN A 131 6.83 -4.52 15.25
CA ASN A 131 7.10 -5.95 15.46
C ASN A 131 6.65 -6.81 14.28
N ILE A 132 5.52 -6.45 13.64
CA ILE A 132 5.00 -7.18 12.48
C ILE A 132 5.90 -6.95 11.27
N LEU A 133 6.27 -5.69 11.02
CA LEU A 133 7.19 -5.33 9.94
C LEU A 133 8.58 -5.93 10.17
N GLU A 134 9.05 -6.01 11.41
CA GLU A 134 10.29 -6.70 11.76
C GLU A 134 10.24 -8.19 11.40
N ARG A 135 9.15 -8.90 11.75
CA ARG A 135 8.98 -10.31 11.37
C ARG A 135 8.97 -10.48 9.86
N LYS A 136 8.13 -9.71 9.15
CA LYS A 136 8.04 -9.78 7.68
C LYS A 136 9.36 -9.43 7.00
N PHE A 137 10.15 -8.51 7.57
CA PHE A 137 11.51 -8.21 7.10
C PHE A 137 12.44 -9.42 7.23
N LEU A 138 12.45 -10.08 8.40
CA LEU A 138 13.29 -11.26 8.63
C LEU A 138 12.90 -12.44 7.75
N ASP A 139 11.59 -12.69 7.61
CA ASP A 139 11.05 -13.77 6.77
C ASP A 139 11.40 -13.57 5.29
N ASN A 140 11.57 -12.32 4.87
CA ASN A 140 11.89 -11.93 3.49
C ASN A 140 13.33 -11.42 3.31
N GLY A 141 14.26 -11.73 4.22
CA GLY A 141 15.63 -11.17 4.25
C GLY A 141 16.47 -11.32 2.96
N LYS A 142 16.05 -12.18 2.02
CA LYS A 142 16.71 -12.36 0.70
C LYS A 142 15.94 -11.76 -0.47
N ASN A 143 14.73 -11.25 -0.24
CA ASN A 143 13.85 -10.72 -1.27
C ASN A 143 13.97 -9.20 -1.35
N SER A 144 14.91 -8.74 -2.18
CA SER A 144 15.24 -7.32 -2.30
C SER A 144 14.04 -6.43 -2.65
N SER A 145 13.08 -6.93 -3.42
CA SER A 145 11.87 -6.18 -3.76
C SER A 145 10.96 -5.94 -2.55
N VAL A 146 10.76 -6.96 -1.69
CA VAL A 146 9.97 -6.82 -0.45
C VAL A 146 10.72 -5.95 0.56
N LEU A 147 12.03 -6.15 0.71
CA LEU A 147 12.86 -5.35 1.62
C LEU A 147 12.87 -3.87 1.23
N SER A 148 12.88 -3.55 -0.07
CA SER A 148 12.76 -2.17 -0.56
C SER A 148 11.43 -1.55 -0.14
N GLN A 149 10.31 -2.25 -0.30
CA GLN A 149 8.98 -1.75 0.08
C GLN A 149 8.86 -1.53 1.60
N ILE A 150 9.37 -2.47 2.41
CA ILE A 150 9.43 -2.31 3.88
C ILE A 150 10.32 -1.11 4.26
N SER A 151 11.44 -0.92 3.56
CA SER A 151 12.34 0.22 3.81
C SER A 151 11.67 1.56 3.51
N GLU A 152 10.83 1.64 2.48
CA GLU A 152 10.04 2.84 2.18
C GLU A 152 9.07 3.20 3.32
N LEU A 153 8.48 2.21 3.99
CA LEU A 153 7.64 2.44 5.17
C LEU A 153 8.44 3.02 6.35
N TYR A 154 9.66 2.54 6.58
CA TYR A 154 10.54 3.08 7.62
C TYR A 154 11.02 4.49 7.32
N LEU A 155 11.27 4.82 6.05
CA LEU A 155 11.62 6.18 5.64
C LEU A 155 10.45 7.14 5.87
N LEU A 156 9.23 6.68 5.57
CA LEU A 156 8.02 7.48 5.74
C LEU A 156 7.69 7.72 7.22
N CYS A 157 7.82 6.69 8.04
CA CYS A 157 7.40 6.71 9.43
C CYS A 157 8.50 6.04 10.31
N PRO A 158 9.58 6.78 10.67
CA PRO A 158 10.76 6.24 11.36
C PRO A 158 10.50 5.63 12.74
N SER A 159 9.38 5.95 13.38
CA SER A 159 8.94 5.32 14.63
C SER A 159 8.67 3.82 14.48
N LEU A 160 8.47 3.33 13.25
CA LEU A 160 8.29 1.91 12.95
C LEU A 160 9.61 1.14 12.86
N LEU A 161 10.77 1.83 12.87
CA LEU A 161 12.07 1.18 12.80
C LEU A 161 12.21 0.11 13.90
N PRO A 162 12.87 -1.01 13.59
CA PRO A 162 13.13 -2.06 14.58
C PRO A 162 13.76 -1.50 15.87
N VAL A 163 13.48 -2.19 16.98
CA VAL A 163 14.07 -1.88 18.29
C VAL A 163 15.60 -1.89 18.21
N GLN A 164 16.28 -1.13 19.08
CA GLN A 164 17.73 -0.89 19.00
C GLN A 164 18.56 -2.18 18.85
N SER A 165 18.19 -3.27 19.53
CA SER A 165 18.87 -4.57 19.45
C SER A 165 18.82 -5.21 18.05
N MET A 166 17.79 -4.90 17.27
CA MET A 166 17.56 -5.44 15.93
C MET A 166 18.04 -4.53 14.81
N ARG A 167 18.31 -3.25 15.10
CA ARG A 167 18.80 -2.28 14.09
C ARG A 167 20.10 -2.72 13.42
N LEU A 168 21.02 -3.35 14.16
CA LEU A 168 22.26 -3.86 13.59
C LEU A 168 21.97 -5.00 12.59
N LYS A 169 21.15 -5.98 12.97
CA LYS A 169 20.76 -7.09 12.09
C LYS A 169 20.02 -6.58 10.86
N PHE A 170 19.06 -5.67 11.06
CA PHE A 170 18.35 -4.98 9.99
C PHE A 170 19.30 -4.28 9.00
N THR A 171 20.26 -3.52 9.52
CA THR A 171 21.26 -2.81 8.70
C THR A 171 22.11 -3.81 7.90
N LEU A 172 22.55 -4.90 8.53
CA LEU A 172 23.34 -5.93 7.86
C LEU A 172 22.56 -6.62 6.74
N GLU A 173 21.30 -6.98 6.96
CA GLU A 173 20.45 -7.59 5.94
C GLU A 173 20.19 -6.63 4.76
N ILE A 174 19.99 -5.33 5.03
CA ILE A 174 19.92 -4.33 3.95
C ILE A 174 21.24 -4.26 3.19
N MET A 175 22.38 -4.21 3.88
CA MET A 175 23.69 -4.18 3.22
C MET A 175 23.94 -5.43 2.38
N HIS A 176 23.54 -6.61 2.86
CA HIS A 176 23.60 -7.87 2.11
C HIS A 176 22.69 -7.84 0.89
N CYS A 177 21.46 -7.37 1.05
CA CYS A 177 20.52 -7.16 -0.05
C CYS A 177 21.11 -6.22 -1.11
N VAL A 178 21.66 -5.08 -0.69
CA VAL A 178 22.28 -4.11 -1.60
C VAL A 178 23.48 -4.70 -2.32
N ALA A 179 24.35 -5.41 -1.59
CA ALA A 179 25.52 -6.08 -2.16
C ALA A 179 25.16 -7.23 -3.12
N SER A 180 23.95 -7.78 -3.00
CA SER A 180 23.46 -8.82 -3.92
C SER A 180 22.94 -8.28 -5.26
N PHE A 181 22.73 -6.95 -5.38
CA PHE A 181 22.37 -6.38 -6.66
C PHE A 181 23.54 -6.52 -7.64
N PRO A 182 23.29 -7.00 -8.87
CA PRO A 182 24.33 -7.06 -9.88
C PRO A 182 24.84 -5.63 -10.12
N THR A 183 26.14 -5.43 -9.94
CA THR A 183 26.79 -4.18 -10.33
C THR A 183 26.46 -3.94 -11.79
N PRO A 184 25.94 -2.76 -12.20
CA PRO A 184 25.68 -2.48 -13.60
C PRO A 184 26.98 -2.64 -14.37
N THR A 185 27.10 -3.71 -15.15
CA THR A 185 28.18 -3.83 -16.12
C THR A 185 27.92 -2.76 -17.17
N LYS A 186 28.93 -1.92 -17.43
CA LYS A 186 28.88 -0.98 -18.56
C LYS A 186 28.43 -1.76 -19.80
N PRO A 187 27.58 -1.19 -20.67
CA PRO A 187 27.39 -1.78 -21.99
C PRO A 187 28.77 -1.90 -22.62
N GLU A 188 29.13 -3.09 -23.08
CA GLU A 188 30.32 -3.25 -23.93
C GLU A 188 30.15 -2.28 -25.10
N GLU A 189 31.01 -1.27 -25.16
CA GLU A 189 31.15 -0.44 -26.34
C GLU A 189 31.65 -1.39 -27.44
N THR A 190 30.73 -1.82 -28.30
CA THR A 190 31.06 -2.43 -29.58
C THR A 190 31.81 -1.38 -30.40
N SER A 191 33.15 -1.44 -30.34
CA SER A 191 34.08 -0.80 -31.26
C SER A 191 34.35 -1.69 -32.46
#